data_AF-W0MTI0-F1
#
_entry.id   AF-W0MTI0-F1
#
_cell.length_a   1.000
_cell.length_b   1.000
_cell.length_c   1.000
_cell.angle_alpha   90.00
_cell.angle_beta   90.00
_cell.angle_gamma   90.00
#
_symmetry.space_group_name_H-M   'P 1'
#
loop_
_entity.id
_entity.type
_entity.pdbx_description
1 polymer ?
#
loop_
_entity_poly.entity_id
_entity_poly.type
_entity_poly.pdbx_seq_one_letter_code
_entity_poly.pdbx_strand_id
1 'polypeptide(L)' 'MKDESQREDLDHKPENAGKVGEKNKALNQQGEQTRPATSPDPQKDKS' A
#
# COMPACT_ATOMS: atom_id res chain seq x y z
N MET A 1 -16.43 -2.68 -7.94
CA MET A 1 -15.51 -2.24 -6.87
C MET A 1 -15.28 -3.44 -5.98
N LYS A 2 -14.02 -3.82 -5.71
CA LYS A 2 -13.76 -4.86 -4.70
C LYS A 2 -14.08 -4.22 -3.34
N ASP A 3 -14.98 -4.82 -2.57
CA ASP A 3 -15.42 -4.33 -1.28
C ASP A 3 -14.23 -4.03 -0.36
N GLU A 4 -13.88 -2.75 -0.23
CA GLU A 4 -12.85 -2.26 0.70
C GLU A 4 -13.21 -2.55 2.17
N SER A 5 -14.44 -3.01 2.41
CA SER A 5 -15.01 -3.42 3.69
C SER A 5 -14.50 -4.78 4.20
N GLN A 6 -13.77 -5.56 3.39
CA GLN A 6 -13.18 -6.85 3.81
C GLN A 6 -11.65 -6.79 4.02
N ARG A 7 -11.11 -5.59 4.22
CA ARG A 7 -9.67 -5.40 4.49
C ARG A 7 -9.33 -5.87 5.91
N GLU A 8 -8.92 -7.13 6.04
CA GLU A 8 -8.45 -7.71 7.30
C GLU A 8 -7.28 -6.91 7.92
N ASP A 9 -6.48 -6.22 7.09
CA ASP A 9 -5.43 -5.31 7.51
C ASP A 9 -5.95 -4.05 8.24
N LEU A 10 -7.21 -3.67 8.03
CA LEU A 10 -7.88 -2.59 8.76
C LEU A 10 -8.69 -3.06 9.97
N ASP A 11 -8.81 -4.38 10.15
CA ASP A 11 -9.43 -4.96 11.33
C ASP A 11 -8.39 -5.00 12.46
N HIS A 12 -8.58 -4.17 13.50
CA HIS A 12 -7.64 -3.95 14.61
C HIS A 12 -7.57 -5.13 15.60
N LYS A 13 -7.78 -6.35 15.13
CA LYS A 13 -7.65 -7.58 15.88
C LYS A 13 -6.18 -7.89 16.19
N PRO A 14 -5.85 -8.41 17.38
CA PRO A 14 -4.48 -8.78 17.75
C PRO A 14 -3.81 -9.70 16.74
N GLU A 15 -4.59 -10.59 16.13
CA GLU A 15 -4.13 -11.57 15.14
C GLU A 15 -3.67 -10.92 13.82
N ASN A 16 -4.02 -9.66 13.57
CA ASN A 16 -3.74 -8.94 12.33
C ASN A 16 -2.61 -7.89 12.49
N ALA A 17 -2.31 -7.48 13.73
CA ALA A 17 -1.36 -6.41 14.06
C ALA A 17 0.08 -6.66 13.55
N GLY A 18 0.49 -7.92 13.34
CA GLY A 18 1.83 -8.27 12.84
C GLY A 18 1.89 -8.68 11.37
N LYS A 19 0.77 -9.14 10.79
CA LYS A 19 0.77 -9.80 9.47
C LYS A 19 1.14 -8.85 8.34
N VAL A 20 0.67 -7.61 8.40
CA VAL A 20 0.95 -6.61 7.35
C VAL A 20 2.42 -6.20 7.37
N GLY A 21 2.97 -6.00 8.57
CA GLY A 21 4.39 -5.66 8.76
C GLY A 21 5.32 -6.76 8.23
N GLU A 22 5.02 -8.03 8.53
CA GLU A 22 5.81 -9.16 8.02
C GLU A 22 5.72 -9.33 6.50
N LYS A 23 4.52 -9.21 5.93
CA LYS A 23 4.32 -9.25 4.47
C LYS A 23 5.13 -8.13 3.79
N ASN A 24 5.06 -6.91 4.30
CA ASN A 24 5.81 -5.76 3.75
C ASN A 24 7.33 -5.94 3.93
N LYS A 25 7.77 -6.51 5.05
CA LYS A 25 9.18 -6.83 5.28
C LYS A 25 9.70 -7.83 4.25
N ALA A 26 8.94 -8.88 3.96
CA ALA A 26 9.29 -9.88 2.93
C ALA A 26 9.37 -9.23 1.53
N LEU A 27 8.43 -8.35 1.18
CA LEU A 27 8.46 -7.61 -0.08
C LEU A 27 9.68 -6.68 -0.16
N ASN A 28 10.05 -5.99 0.92
CA ASN A 28 11.23 -5.14 0.95
C ASN A 28 12.55 -5.91 0.79
N GLN A 29 12.61 -7.17 1.28
CA GLN A 29 13.76 -8.04 1.05
C GLN A 29 13.92 -8.47 -0.41
N GLN A 30 12.82 -8.50 -1.17
CA GLN A 30 12.82 -8.80 -2.60
C GLN A 30 13.21 -7.56 -3.45
N GLY A 31 13.45 -6.41 -2.81
CA GLY A 31 13.74 -5.14 -3.46
C GLY A 31 12.51 -4.27 -3.66
N GLU A 32 12.69 -2.96 -3.83
CA GLU A 32 11.58 -2.06 -4.09
C GLU A 32 10.96 -2.35 -5.46
N GLN A 33 9.65 -2.58 -5.49
CA GLN A 33 8.91 -2.61 -6.75
C GLN A 33 8.94 -1.22 -7.39
N THR A 34 9.03 -1.18 -8.72
CA THR A 34 8.95 0.08 -9.48
C THR A 34 7.66 0.79 -9.12
N ARG A 35 7.76 1.99 -8.55
CA ARG A 35 6.56 2.78 -8.27
C ARG A 35 5.83 3.07 -9.58
N PRO A 36 4.50 2.93 -9.63
CA PRO A 36 3.74 3.41 -10.77
C PRO A 36 4.05 4.90 -10.96
N ALA A 37 4.18 5.31 -12.22
CA ALA A 37 4.40 6.71 -12.54
C ALA A 37 3.28 7.53 -11.89
N THR A 38 3.66 8.45 -11.02
CA THR A 38 2.72 9.44 -10.50
C THR A 38 2.21 10.25 -11.69
N SER A 39 0.88 10.37 -11.82
CA SER A 39 0.28 11.28 -12.79
C SER A 39 0.96 12.66 -12.67
N PRO A 40 1.19 13.36 -13.80
CA PRO A 40 1.78 14.67 -13.75
C PRO A 40 1.00 15.56 -12.78
N ASP A 41 1.75 16.29 -11.96
CA ASP A 41 1.20 17.23 -10.99
C ASP A 41 0.34 18.26 -11.74
N PRO A 42 -0.99 18.30 -11.50
CA PRO A 42 -1.89 19.21 -12.20
C PRO A 42 -1.59 20.70 -11.93
N GLN A 43 -0.67 20.99 -11.00
CA GLN A 43 -0.21 22.35 -10.71
C GLN A 43 0.94 22.81 -11.64
N LYS A 44 1.57 21.91 -12.41
CA LYS A 44 2.68 22.26 -13.31
C LYS A 44 2.25 22.83 -14.67
N ASP A 45 0.98 22.66 -15.04
CA ASP A 45 0.44 23.10 -16.34
C ASP A 45 -0.17 24.52 -16.32
N LYS A 46 0.01 25.27 -15.22
CA LYS A 46 -0.58 26.62 -15.02
C LYS A 46 0.41 27.79 -15.10
N SER A 47 1.64 27.57 -15.58
CA SER A 47 2.67 28.62 -15.73
C SER A 47 2.79 29.13 -17.15
#